data_AF-A0A7C3HM10-F1
#
_entry.id   AF-A0A7C3HM10-F1
#
_cell.length_a   1.000
_cell.length_b   1.000
_cell.length_c   1.000
_cell.angle_alpha   90.00
_cell.angle_beta   90.00
_cell.angle_gamma   90.00
#
_symmetry.space_group_name_H-M   'P 1'
#
loop_
_entity.id
_entity.type
_entity.pdbx_description
1 polymer ?
#
loop_
_entity_poly.entity_id
_entity_poly.type
_entity_poly.pdbx_seq_one_letter_code
_entity_poly.pdbx_strand_id
1 'polypeptide(L)'
;MEWTYDTICSAAITCGEKLSDQIETRVVRNETTGRNELILKNNNRCNWVRSQEKKIRIQLRSPGIEYLNIVSPCDFYCSDTLKVNELRVDDYAGVSRVEMTVDCNVLYFSVHAGSGLFTLKGKTGVAYYYGMGNNHLHFEDNVTDYCYMEFRSTGQAYINVT
;
A
#
# COMPACT_ATOMS: atom_id res chain seq x y z
N MET A 1 -1.84 -5.81 -6.50
CA MET A 1 -1.68 -4.48 -7.13
C MET A 1 -0.19 -4.25 -7.24
N GLU A 2 0.26 -3.76 -8.37
CA GLU A 2 1.68 -3.56 -8.67
C GLU A 2 1.87 -2.11 -9.13
N TRP A 3 2.77 -1.37 -8.48
CA TRP A 3 3.17 -0.03 -8.88
C TRP A 3 4.55 -0.04 -9.52
N THR A 4 4.73 0.78 -10.54
CA THR A 4 5.99 0.97 -11.27
C THR A 4 6.17 2.46 -11.54
N TYR A 5 7.42 2.94 -11.50
CA TYR A 5 7.69 4.34 -11.82
C TYR A 5 7.39 4.61 -13.30
N ASP A 6 6.71 5.72 -13.58
CA ASP A 6 6.52 6.22 -14.92
C ASP A 6 6.30 7.73 -14.89
N THR A 7 6.73 8.45 -15.92
CA THR A 7 6.44 9.89 -16.03
C THR A 7 4.97 10.16 -16.37
N ILE A 8 4.27 9.15 -16.90
CA ILE A 8 2.86 9.25 -17.29
C ILE A 8 2.01 8.42 -16.34
N CYS A 9 0.99 9.05 -15.75
CA CYS A 9 0.03 8.37 -14.90
C CYS A 9 -0.86 7.43 -15.73
N SER A 10 -0.90 6.15 -15.39
CA SER A 10 -1.84 5.19 -15.97
C SER A 10 -2.18 4.05 -15.02
N ALA A 11 -3.36 3.46 -15.22
CA ALA A 11 -3.83 2.29 -14.47
C ALA A 11 -4.37 1.26 -15.46
N ALA A 12 -3.83 0.05 -15.42
CA ALA A 12 -4.33 -1.08 -16.20
C ALA A 12 -4.95 -2.12 -15.27
N ILE A 13 -6.21 -2.47 -15.52
CA ILE A 13 -6.97 -3.41 -14.70
C ILE A 13 -7.27 -4.64 -15.55
N THR A 14 -6.78 -5.79 -15.12
CA THR A 14 -7.07 -7.09 -15.73
C THR A 14 -7.98 -7.87 -14.80
N CYS A 15 -9.18 -8.19 -15.27
CA CYS A 15 -10.15 -8.98 -14.52
C CYS A 15 -11.04 -9.78 -15.46
N GLY A 16 -11.90 -10.64 -14.91
CA GLY A 16 -12.90 -11.33 -15.73
C GLY A 16 -13.90 -10.34 -16.31
N GLU A 17 -14.37 -10.57 -17.54
CA GLU A 17 -15.31 -9.69 -18.27
C GLU A 17 -16.51 -9.23 -17.42
N LYS A 18 -17.19 -10.14 -16.71
CA LYS A 18 -18.34 -9.78 -15.85
C LYS A 18 -17.97 -9.00 -14.57
N LEU A 19 -16.69 -8.83 -14.26
CA LEU A 19 -16.20 -8.04 -13.14
C LEU A 19 -15.83 -6.62 -13.55
N SER A 20 -15.49 -6.35 -14.81
CA SER A 20 -15.00 -5.03 -15.23
C SER A 20 -16.00 -3.92 -14.88
N ASP A 21 -17.28 -4.16 -15.11
CA ASP A 21 -18.35 -3.20 -14.87
C ASP A 21 -18.60 -2.94 -13.37
N GLN A 22 -18.02 -3.76 -12.50
CA GLN A 22 -18.12 -3.65 -11.06
C GLN A 22 -16.88 -2.99 -10.43
N ILE A 23 -15.83 -2.75 -11.22
CA ILE A 23 -14.63 -2.04 -10.75
C ILE A 23 -14.77 -0.56 -11.07
N GLU A 24 -15.10 0.22 -10.04
CA GLU A 24 -15.11 1.67 -10.13
C GLU A 24 -13.67 2.19 -10.12
N THR A 25 -13.35 3.02 -11.11
CA THR A 25 -12.07 3.71 -11.26
C THR A 25 -12.34 5.18 -11.45
N ARG A 26 -11.87 6.03 -10.53
CA ARG A 26 -12.13 7.47 -10.58
C ARG A 26 -10.92 8.24 -10.06
N VAL A 27 -10.58 9.32 -10.75
CA VAL A 27 -9.60 10.30 -10.24
C VAL A 27 -10.36 11.48 -9.65
N VAL A 28 -9.98 11.89 -8.45
CA VAL A 28 -10.54 13.06 -7.77
C VAL A 28 -9.44 14.01 -7.36
N ARG A 29 -9.74 15.30 -7.28
CA ARG A 29 -8.83 16.26 -6.67
C ARG A 29 -9.21 16.43 -5.20
N ASN A 30 -8.26 16.21 -4.31
CA ASN A 30 -8.42 16.52 -2.89
C ASN A 30 -8.18 18.02 -2.70
N GLU A 31 -9.22 18.75 -2.30
CA GLU A 31 -9.15 20.20 -2.14
C GLU A 31 -8.27 20.64 -0.96
N THR A 32 -8.19 19.81 0.08
CA THR A 32 -7.39 20.08 1.28
C THR A 32 -5.89 19.94 1.00
N THR A 33 -5.50 18.91 0.24
CA THR A 33 -4.08 18.64 -0.05
C THR A 33 -3.64 19.17 -1.42
N GLY A 34 -4.59 19.52 -2.29
CA GLY A 34 -4.35 19.94 -3.67
C GLY A 34 -3.93 18.82 -4.63
N ARG A 35 -3.86 17.57 -4.16
CA ARG A 35 -3.35 16.40 -4.88
C ARG A 35 -4.48 15.64 -5.60
N ASN A 36 -4.11 14.84 -6.61
CA ASN A 36 -5.04 13.92 -7.26
C ASN A 36 -5.01 12.56 -6.56
N GLU A 37 -6.18 11.96 -6.37
CA GLU A 37 -6.34 10.64 -5.77
C GLU A 37 -7.00 9.71 -6.78
N LEU A 38 -6.39 8.55 -6.99
CA LEU A 38 -6.99 7.46 -7.75
C LEU A 38 -7.78 6.57 -6.78
N ILE A 39 -9.10 6.53 -6.96
CA ILE A 39 -10.01 5.67 -6.21
C ILE A 39 -10.28 4.42 -7.05
N LEU A 40 -9.93 3.27 -6.48
CA LEU A 40 -10.19 1.95 -7.04
C LEU A 40 -11.10 1.20 -6.07
N LYS A 41 -12.31 0.86 -6.52
CA LYS A 41 -13.30 0.22 -5.67
C LYS A 41 -13.99 -0.94 -6.39
N ASN A 42 -14.06 -2.08 -5.71
CA ASN A 42 -14.83 -3.22 -6.17
C ASN A 42 -16.25 -3.15 -5.60
N ASN A 43 -17.23 -2.87 -6.45
CA ASN A 43 -18.65 -2.78 -6.08
C ASN A 43 -19.37 -4.13 -6.13
N ASN A 44 -18.66 -5.23 -6.42
CA ASN A 44 -19.26 -6.57 -6.42
C ASN A 44 -19.70 -6.97 -5.00
N ARG A 45 -21.00 -7.25 -4.84
CA ARG A 45 -21.61 -7.66 -3.57
C ARG A 45 -21.47 -9.15 -3.27
N CYS A 46 -21.16 -9.97 -4.29
CA CYS A 46 -21.10 -11.43 -4.18
C CYS A 46 -19.69 -11.94 -4.48
N ASN A 47 -18.81 -11.87 -3.48
CA ASN A 47 -17.44 -12.40 -3.57
C ASN A 47 -17.33 -13.87 -3.11
N TRP A 48 -18.37 -14.42 -2.47
CA TRP A 48 -18.34 -15.73 -1.80
C TRP A 48 -18.47 -16.94 -2.74
N VAL A 49 -19.08 -16.79 -3.92
CA VAL A 49 -19.48 -17.93 -4.79
C VAL A 49 -18.54 -18.13 -6.00
N ARG A 50 -17.46 -17.33 -6.14
CA ARG A 50 -16.57 -17.42 -7.31
C ARG A 50 -15.29 -18.17 -6.97
N SER A 51 -14.93 -19.13 -7.84
CA SER A 51 -13.61 -19.77 -7.78
C SER A 51 -12.52 -18.70 -7.82
N GLN A 52 -11.46 -18.90 -7.04
CA GLN A 52 -10.33 -17.97 -6.91
C GLN A 52 -9.50 -17.79 -8.21
N GLU A 53 -9.98 -18.33 -9.33
CA GLU A 53 -9.26 -18.36 -10.61
C GLU A 53 -9.26 -17.03 -11.36
N LYS A 54 -10.17 -16.10 -11.04
CA LYS A 54 -10.22 -14.77 -11.68
C LYS A 54 -9.77 -13.67 -10.73
N LYS A 55 -8.46 -13.63 -10.46
CA LYS A 55 -7.84 -12.56 -9.67
C LYS A 55 -7.92 -11.22 -10.42
N ILE A 56 -8.35 -10.17 -9.73
CA ILE A 56 -8.24 -8.80 -10.24
C ILE A 56 -6.77 -8.39 -10.10
N ARG A 57 -6.11 -8.13 -11.23
CA ARG A 57 -4.74 -7.57 -11.26
C ARG A 57 -4.83 -6.10 -11.64
N ILE A 58 -4.11 -5.27 -10.91
CA ILE A 58 -4.03 -3.83 -11.18
C ILE A 58 -2.56 -3.48 -11.30
N GLN A 59 -2.19 -2.87 -12.41
CA GLN A 59 -0.87 -2.29 -12.66
C GLN A 59 -1.02 -0.77 -12.67
N LEU A 60 -0.29 -0.11 -11.77
CA LEU A 60 -0.28 1.34 -11.61
C LEU A 60 1.07 1.89 -12.05
N ARG A 61 1.02 2.98 -12.79
CA ARG A 61 2.18 3.73 -13.26
C ARG A 61 1.98 5.18 -12.89
N SER A 62 2.95 5.77 -12.20
CA SER A 62 2.94 7.19 -11.83
C SER A 62 4.35 7.64 -11.42
N PRO A 63 4.63 8.95 -11.41
CA PRO A 63 5.94 9.45 -10.97
C PRO A 63 6.15 9.27 -9.47
N GLY A 64 5.08 9.06 -8.72
CA GLY A 64 5.09 8.78 -7.30
C GLY A 64 3.70 8.52 -6.74
N ILE A 65 3.67 8.07 -5.50
CA ILE A 65 2.51 7.90 -4.65
C ILE A 65 2.95 8.44 -3.30
N GLU A 66 2.27 9.48 -2.80
CA GLU A 66 2.59 10.07 -1.49
C GLU A 66 1.64 9.54 -0.40
N TYR A 67 0.49 8.98 -0.80
CA TYR A 67 -0.48 8.38 0.10
C TYR A 67 -1.07 7.09 -0.49
N LEU A 68 -0.92 5.99 0.23
CA LEU A 68 -1.53 4.70 -0.05
C LEU A 68 -2.53 4.37 1.07
N ASN A 69 -3.81 4.32 0.72
CA ASN A 69 -4.90 4.00 1.64
C ASN A 69 -5.54 2.65 1.27
N ILE A 70 -5.30 1.62 2.08
CA ILE A 70 -5.78 0.26 1.86
C ILE A 70 -6.99 0.02 2.77
N VAL A 71 -8.19 -0.02 2.19
CA VAL A 71 -9.45 -0.20 2.93
C VAL A 71 -10.09 -1.57 2.74
N SER A 72 -9.48 -2.43 1.93
CA SER A 72 -9.97 -3.78 1.64
C SER A 72 -8.79 -4.70 1.36
N PRO A 73 -8.90 -6.01 1.69
CA PRO A 73 -7.82 -6.96 1.52
C PRO A 73 -7.22 -6.90 0.12
N CYS A 74 -5.93 -6.59 0.05
CA CYS A 74 -5.19 -6.65 -1.20
C CYS A 74 -3.70 -6.88 -0.95
N ASP A 75 -3.05 -7.40 -1.98
CA ASP A 75 -1.60 -7.40 -2.04
C ASP A 75 -1.14 -6.16 -2.81
N PHE A 76 -0.16 -5.43 -2.30
CA PHE A 76 0.44 -4.26 -2.93
C PHE A 76 1.95 -4.45 -3.06
N TYR A 77 2.49 -4.21 -4.26
CA TYR A 77 3.89 -4.39 -4.59
C TYR A 77 4.42 -3.16 -5.32
N CYS A 78 5.63 -2.71 -4.98
CA CYS A 78 6.41 -1.79 -5.80
C CYS A 78 7.47 -2.56 -6.58
N SER A 79 7.42 -2.47 -7.91
CA SER A 79 8.45 -3.06 -8.80
C SER A 79 9.68 -2.15 -8.95
N ASP A 80 9.53 -0.86 -8.62
CA ASP A 80 10.60 0.14 -8.57
C ASP A 80 10.74 0.78 -7.19
N THR A 81 11.76 1.62 -7.00
CA THR A 81 11.90 2.46 -5.80
C THR A 81 10.95 3.64 -5.85
N LEU A 82 10.10 3.77 -4.83
CA LEU A 82 9.23 4.90 -4.63
C LEU A 82 10.00 6.06 -3.99
N LYS A 83 10.31 7.08 -4.79
CA LYS A 83 11.08 8.27 -4.37
C LYS A 83 10.16 9.46 -4.14
N VAL A 84 9.91 9.80 -2.89
CA VAL A 84 9.02 10.91 -2.51
C VAL A 84 9.56 11.57 -1.24
N ASN A 85 9.23 12.85 -1.00
CA ASN A 85 9.67 13.50 0.23
C ASN A 85 8.99 12.90 1.47
N GLU A 86 7.67 12.73 1.39
CA GLU A 86 6.84 12.15 2.44
C GLU A 86 5.97 11.05 1.85
N LEU A 87 5.95 9.89 2.50
CA LEU A 87 5.08 8.78 2.17
C LEU A 87 4.21 8.43 3.37
N ARG A 88 2.91 8.27 3.12
CA ARG A 88 1.95 7.75 4.10
C ARG A 88 1.31 6.48 3.58
N VAL A 89 1.32 5.44 4.42
CA VAL A 89 0.63 4.17 4.19
C VAL A 89 -0.30 3.94 5.36
N ASP A 90 -1.60 3.86 5.07
CA ASP A 90 -2.62 3.47 6.04
C ASP A 90 -3.31 2.19 5.55
N ASP A 91 -3.19 1.12 6.34
CA ASP A 91 -3.87 -0.14 6.10
C ASP A 91 -4.98 -0.37 7.15
N TYR A 92 -6.22 -0.28 6.68
CA TYR A 92 -7.44 -0.57 7.42
C TYR A 92 -8.05 -1.92 7.03
N ALA A 93 -7.46 -2.65 6.08
CA ALA A 93 -7.96 -3.95 5.68
C ALA A 93 -7.73 -5.01 6.76
N GLY A 94 -8.54 -6.08 6.70
CA GLY A 94 -8.40 -7.20 7.64
C GLY A 94 -7.15 -8.05 7.39
N VAL A 95 -6.81 -8.30 6.12
CA VAL A 95 -5.60 -9.04 5.74
C VAL A 95 -4.98 -8.43 4.48
N SER A 96 -3.70 -8.07 4.54
CA SER A 96 -2.95 -7.52 3.40
C SER A 96 -1.53 -8.07 3.33
N ARG A 97 -0.93 -7.96 2.15
CA ARG A 97 0.51 -8.09 1.96
C ARG A 97 1.03 -6.85 1.26
N VAL A 98 2.03 -6.19 1.81
CA VAL A 98 2.63 -5.00 1.22
C VAL A 98 4.12 -5.21 1.08
N GLU A 99 4.67 -5.03 -0.12
CA GLU A 99 6.11 -5.08 -0.37
C GLU A 99 6.54 -3.84 -1.13
N MET A 100 7.37 -3.02 -0.50
CA MET A 100 7.75 -1.72 -1.05
C MET A 100 9.26 -1.49 -0.91
N THR A 101 9.84 -0.83 -1.90
CA THR A 101 11.18 -0.23 -1.79
C THR A 101 11.00 1.27 -1.82
N VAL A 102 11.45 1.97 -0.78
CA VAL A 102 11.22 3.41 -0.61
C VAL A 102 12.53 4.17 -0.43
N ASP A 103 12.53 5.42 -0.87
CA ASP A 103 13.59 6.41 -0.64
C ASP A 103 12.88 7.73 -0.31
N CYS A 104 12.69 7.98 0.98
CA CYS A 104 11.94 9.14 1.46
C CYS A 104 12.53 9.77 2.73
N ASN A 105 12.21 11.06 2.94
CA ASN A 105 12.65 11.78 4.14
C ASN A 105 11.76 11.45 5.34
N VAL A 106 10.46 11.28 5.11
CA VAL A 106 9.48 10.96 6.15
C VAL A 106 8.59 9.81 5.70
N LEU A 107 8.42 8.81 6.55
CA LEU A 107 7.52 7.67 6.34
C LEU A 107 6.54 7.53 7.50
N TYR A 108 5.25 7.48 7.18
CA TYR A 108 4.20 7.02 8.08
C TYR A 108 3.70 5.67 7.59
N PHE A 109 3.82 4.62 8.39
CA PHE A 109 3.33 3.29 8.06
C PHE A 109 2.44 2.76 9.18
N SER A 110 1.14 2.72 8.93
CA SER A 110 0.14 2.37 9.95
C SER A 110 -0.71 1.18 9.52
N VAL A 111 -0.74 0.14 10.35
CA VAL A 111 -1.63 -1.01 10.22
C VAL A 111 -2.66 -0.95 11.34
N HIS A 112 -3.90 -0.58 11.01
CA HIS A 112 -4.94 -0.21 11.98
C HIS A 112 -5.75 -1.40 12.51
N ALA A 113 -6.12 -2.33 11.63
CA ALA A 113 -6.99 -3.46 11.98
C ALA A 113 -6.53 -4.77 11.32
N GLY A 114 -5.32 -4.78 10.77
CA GLY A 114 -4.86 -5.79 9.84
C GLY A 114 -3.99 -6.89 10.46
N SER A 115 -4.20 -8.10 9.96
CA SER A 115 -3.17 -9.14 9.96
C SER A 115 -2.44 -9.11 8.63
N GLY A 116 -1.18 -9.52 8.56
CA GLY A 116 -0.48 -9.47 7.28
C GLY A 116 1.02 -9.55 7.37
N LEU A 117 1.63 -9.53 6.19
CA LEU A 117 3.07 -9.49 6.00
C LEU A 117 3.43 -8.21 5.26
N PHE A 118 4.24 -7.39 5.90
CA PHE A 118 4.64 -6.09 5.39
C PHE A 118 6.15 -6.07 5.27
N THR A 119 6.67 -5.89 4.06
CA THR A 119 8.10 -5.86 3.77
C THR A 119 8.46 -4.50 3.24
N LEU A 120 9.46 -3.87 3.85
CA LEU A 120 9.94 -2.55 3.44
C LEU A 120 11.45 -2.60 3.23
N LYS A 121 11.90 -2.02 2.13
CA LYS A 121 13.32 -1.91 1.78
C LYS A 121 13.70 -0.47 1.47
N GLY A 122 14.99 -0.17 1.45
CA GLY A 122 15.53 1.09 0.97
C GLY A 122 15.97 2.02 2.10
N LYS A 123 15.63 3.31 2.02
CA LYS A 123 16.09 4.34 2.96
C LYS A 123 14.96 5.25 3.39
N THR A 124 14.97 5.59 4.68
CA THR A 124 14.00 6.48 5.30
C THR A 124 14.73 7.43 6.24
N GLY A 125 14.49 8.73 6.18
CA GLY A 125 15.01 9.65 7.20
C GLY A 125 14.35 9.40 8.55
N VAL A 126 13.08 9.79 8.68
CA VAL A 126 12.28 9.60 9.90
C VAL A 126 11.10 8.69 9.61
N ALA A 127 10.98 7.61 10.38
CA ALA A 127 9.88 6.66 10.27
C ALA A 127 8.96 6.70 11.50
N TYR A 128 7.66 6.65 11.23
CA TYR A 128 6.58 6.51 12.20
C TYR A 128 5.81 5.23 11.90
N TYR A 129 6.00 4.21 12.73
CA TYR A 129 5.39 2.90 12.56
C TYR A 129 4.29 2.68 13.59
N TYR A 130 3.11 2.30 13.12
CA TYR A 130 2.00 1.89 13.96
C TYR A 130 1.50 0.52 13.51
N GLY A 131 1.35 -0.41 14.45
CA GLY A 131 0.83 -1.75 14.16
C GLY A 131 -0.15 -2.21 15.22
N MET A 132 -1.35 -2.63 14.81
CA MET A 132 -2.37 -3.23 15.68
C MET A 132 -2.95 -4.50 15.05
N GLY A 133 -3.19 -5.53 15.85
CA GLY A 133 -3.70 -6.83 15.36
C GLY A 133 -2.61 -7.91 15.30
N ASN A 134 -2.51 -8.67 14.20
CA ASN A 134 -1.50 -9.71 14.02
C ASN A 134 -0.67 -9.49 12.75
N ASN A 135 0.16 -8.45 12.76
CA ASN A 135 0.96 -8.04 11.62
C ASN A 135 2.44 -8.35 11.84
N HIS A 136 3.09 -8.78 10.76
CA HIS A 136 4.52 -9.07 10.72
C HIS A 136 5.21 -8.01 9.85
N LEU A 137 6.02 -7.17 10.48
CA LEU A 137 6.77 -6.09 9.81
C LEU A 137 8.22 -6.55 9.60
N HIS A 138 8.63 -6.69 8.35
CA HIS A 138 9.98 -7.02 7.91
C HIS A 138 10.63 -5.81 7.23
N PHE A 139 11.07 -4.85 8.05
CA PHE A 139 11.66 -3.59 7.60
C PHE A 139 13.17 -3.54 7.91
N GLU A 140 13.81 -4.68 8.15
CA GLU A 140 15.25 -4.82 8.40
C GLU A 140 16.11 -4.36 7.19
N ASP A 141 15.53 -4.41 5.99
CA ASP A 141 16.14 -3.96 4.73
C ASP A 141 15.87 -2.47 4.44
N ASN A 142 15.13 -1.77 5.31
CA ASN A 142 14.91 -0.31 5.24
C ASN A 142 15.77 0.40 6.29
N VAL A 143 16.88 1.01 5.84
CA VAL A 143 17.78 1.77 6.72
C VAL A 143 17.10 3.07 7.10
N THR A 144 16.82 3.24 8.39
CA THR A 144 16.11 4.40 8.94
C THR A 144 17.01 5.21 9.87
N ASP A 145 17.05 6.54 9.77
CA ASP A 145 17.85 7.36 10.70
C ASP A 145 17.16 7.50 12.07
N TYR A 146 15.83 7.72 12.09
CA TYR A 146 15.03 7.83 13.31
C TYR A 146 13.73 7.03 13.21
N CYS A 147 13.40 6.25 14.24
CA CYS A 147 12.18 5.45 14.27
C CYS A 147 11.36 5.73 15.54
N TYR A 148 10.08 6.05 15.33
CA TYR A 148 9.06 6.10 16.37
C TYR A 148 8.07 4.99 16.09
N MET A 149 7.94 4.05 17.03
CA MET A 149 7.06 2.90 16.85
C MET A 149 6.07 2.75 18.00
N GLU A 150 4.81 2.51 17.65
CA GLU A 150 3.79 1.96 18.53
C GLU A 150 3.29 0.62 17.98
N PHE A 151 3.67 -0.46 18.64
CA PHE A 151 3.39 -1.83 18.18
C PHE A 151 2.48 -2.56 19.17
N ARG A 152 1.18 -2.51 18.90
CA ARG A 152 0.10 -3.20 19.63
C ARG A 152 -0.33 -4.47 18.89
N SER A 153 0.65 -5.23 18.40
CA SER A 153 0.42 -6.45 17.64
C SER A 153 0.91 -7.70 18.37
N THR A 154 0.29 -8.84 18.09
CA THR A 154 0.78 -10.18 18.49
C THR A 154 1.82 -10.74 17.52
N GLY A 155 2.08 -10.06 16.40
CA GLY A 155 3.09 -10.46 15.42
C GLY A 155 4.49 -9.98 15.81
N GLN A 156 5.38 -9.88 14.82
CA GLN A 156 6.78 -9.51 15.03
C GLN A 156 7.15 -8.32 14.15
N ALA A 157 8.02 -7.45 14.65
CA ALA A 157 8.58 -6.35 13.90
C ALA A 157 10.12 -6.44 13.89
N TYR A 158 10.71 -6.42 12.70
CA TYR A 158 12.14 -6.41 12.44
C TYR A 158 12.47 -5.07 11.79
N ILE A 159 13.20 -4.20 12.49
CA ILE A 159 13.43 -2.81 12.09
C ILE A 159 14.94 -2.53 12.12
N ASN A 160 15.43 -1.74 11.16
CA ASN A 160 16.81 -1.32 11.08
C ASN A 160 16.94 0.20 11.25
N VAL A 161 17.59 0.62 12.34
CA VAL A 161 17.84 2.03 12.67
C VAL A 161 19.34 2.22 12.84
N THR A 162 19.93 3.24 12.21
CA THR A 162 21.38 3.50 12.19
C THR A 162 21.76 4.85 12.78
#